data_AF-U6MJZ7-F1
#
_entry.id   AF-U6MJZ7-F1
#
_cell.length_a   1.000
_cell.length_b   1.000
_cell.length_c   1.000
_cell.angle_alpha   90.00
_cell.angle_beta   90.00
_cell.angle_gamma   90.00
#
_symmetry.space_group_name_H-M   'P 1'
#
loop_
_entity.id
_entity.type
_entity.pdbx_description
1 polymer ?
#
loop_
_entity_poly.entity_id
_entity_poly.type
_entity_poly.pdbx_seq_one_letter_code
_entity_poly.pdbx_strand_id
1 'polypeptide(L)'
;MYSYYGGWLAPNIFFLGYSGVVNVGGLRIAGVSGIYNEQHYHLGHFEKPPYSESTSRSAYHVREFELLKLHCIEGHVDIMLSHDWPEGIYNYGDKQTEEPRILPKGPPLVRRVEEEISLDLDEL
;
A
#
# COMPACT_ATOMS: atom_id res chain seq x y z
N MET A 1 15.06 10.10 -6.52
CA MET A 1 14.29 8.97 -5.97
C MET A 1 15.27 7.98 -5.35
N TYR A 2 15.77 8.26 -4.14
CA TYR A 2 16.93 7.53 -3.60
C TYR A 2 16.59 6.27 -2.79
N SER A 3 15.30 6.00 -2.52
CA SER A 3 14.92 4.85 -1.67
C SER A 3 13.69 4.10 -2.18
N TYR A 4 13.59 3.87 -3.49
CA TYR A 4 12.53 3.02 -4.04
C TYR A 4 12.52 1.61 -3.42
N TYR A 5 13.70 1.01 -3.27
CA TYR A 5 13.93 -0.31 -2.70
C TYR A 5 14.03 -0.32 -1.16
N GLY A 6 13.77 0.81 -0.51
CA GLY A 6 13.97 0.94 0.94
C GLY A 6 15.42 1.15 1.34
N GLY A 7 15.64 1.22 2.65
CA GLY A 7 16.96 1.44 3.25
C GLY A 7 16.89 2.08 4.64
N TRP A 8 18.03 2.09 5.32
CA TRP A 8 18.20 2.80 6.59
C TRP A 8 18.16 4.31 6.35
N LEU A 9 17.18 4.99 6.96
CA LEU A 9 17.10 6.46 6.92
C LEU A 9 17.88 7.10 8.07
N ALA A 10 17.95 6.40 9.21
CA ALA A 10 18.66 6.80 10.41
C ALA A 10 18.87 5.57 11.32
N PRO A 11 19.67 5.66 12.39
CA PRO A 11 19.75 4.58 13.38
C PRO A 11 18.36 4.17 13.88
N ASN A 12 18.06 2.88 13.83
CA ASN A 12 16.77 2.28 14.22
C ASN A 12 15.56 2.73 13.38
N ILE A 13 15.77 3.36 12.22
CA ILE A 13 14.69 3.76 11.30
C ILE A 13 15.00 3.17 9.92
N PHE A 14 14.28 2.11 9.58
CA PHE A 14 14.36 1.43 8.30
C PHE A 14 13.10 1.71 7.47
N PHE A 15 13.28 2.22 6.26
CA PHE A 15 12.19 2.38 5.30
C PHE A 15 12.11 1.14 4.42
N LEU A 16 10.92 0.54 4.30
CA LEU A 16 10.69 -0.69 3.53
C LEU A 16 10.77 -0.48 2.02
N GLY A 17 10.71 0.77 1.56
CA GLY A 17 10.57 1.10 0.16
C GLY A 17 9.10 1.27 -0.25
N TYR A 18 8.88 1.34 -1.55
CA TYR A 18 7.55 1.50 -2.13
C TYR A 18 6.71 0.23 -1.94
N SER A 19 7.35 -0.93 -2.11
CA SER A 19 6.87 -2.20 -1.58
C SER A 19 8.04 -3.13 -1.29
N GLY A 20 7.91 -3.96 -0.25
CA GLY A 20 8.98 -4.86 0.16
C GLY A 20 8.59 -5.80 1.29
N VAL A 21 9.50 -6.71 1.63
CA VAL A 21 9.35 -7.68 2.72
C VAL A 21 10.65 -7.75 3.51
N VAL A 22 10.53 -7.77 4.83
CA VAL A 22 11.67 -7.95 5.75
C VAL A 22 11.37 -9.01 6.78
N ASN A 23 12.42 -9.67 7.25
CA ASN A 23 12.33 -10.63 8.35
C ASN A 23 12.94 -10.02 9.61
N VAL A 24 12.15 -9.86 10.66
CA VAL A 24 12.56 -9.24 11.93
C VAL A 24 12.09 -10.11 13.08
N GLY A 25 13.02 -10.61 13.90
CA GLY A 25 12.67 -11.41 15.08
C GLY A 25 11.89 -12.70 14.76
N GLY A 26 12.07 -13.26 13.55
CA GLY A 26 11.33 -14.44 13.09
C GLY A 26 9.97 -14.14 12.43
N LEU A 27 9.55 -12.87 12.41
CA LEU A 27 8.33 -12.43 11.71
C LEU A 27 8.69 -11.92 10.31
N ARG A 28 7.90 -12.34 9.32
CA ARG A 28 7.95 -11.87 7.94
C ARG A 28 6.92 -10.76 7.76
N ILE A 29 7.42 -9.54 7.62
CA ILE A 29 6.62 -8.32 7.53
C ILE A 29 6.69 -7.81 6.09
N ALA A 30 5.55 -7.80 5.40
CA ALA A 30 5.40 -7.18 4.09
C ALA A 30 4.77 -5.80 4.23
N GLY A 31 4.97 -4.94 3.22
CA GLY A 31 4.25 -3.69 3.19
C GLY A 31 4.29 -2.97 1.85
N VAL A 32 3.31 -2.09 1.68
CA VAL A 32 3.15 -1.17 0.55
C VAL A 32 3.01 0.25 1.07
N SER A 33 3.81 1.15 0.51
CA SER A 33 3.79 2.57 0.85
C SER A 33 2.97 3.34 -0.17
N GLY A 34 2.18 4.30 0.30
CA GLY A 34 1.50 5.28 -0.56
C GLY A 34 -0.02 5.26 -0.48
N ILE A 35 -0.62 6.23 -1.15
CA ILE A 35 -2.08 6.43 -1.22
C ILE A 35 -2.55 6.06 -2.62
N TYR A 36 -3.69 5.37 -2.74
CA TYR A 36 -4.21 5.04 -4.07
C TYR A 36 -4.68 6.29 -4.82
N ASN A 37 -4.35 6.37 -6.11
CA ASN A 37 -4.87 7.39 -7.01
C ASN A 37 -5.00 6.83 -8.42
N GLU A 38 -6.23 6.77 -8.92
CA GLU A 38 -6.59 6.19 -10.22
C GLU A 38 -5.79 6.80 -11.38
N GLN A 39 -5.52 8.11 -11.35
CA GLN A 39 -4.83 8.80 -12.45
C GLN A 39 -3.38 8.33 -12.64
N HIS A 40 -2.76 7.77 -11.59
CA HIS A 40 -1.37 7.36 -11.61
C HIS A 40 -1.16 5.85 -11.44
N TYR A 41 -2.19 5.09 -11.07
CA TYR A 41 -2.06 3.69 -10.67
C TYR A 41 -1.40 2.81 -11.75
N HIS A 42 -1.81 2.96 -13.01
CA HIS A 42 -1.25 2.20 -14.14
C HIS A 42 0.00 2.84 -14.78
N LEU A 43 0.55 3.89 -14.18
CA LEU A 43 1.74 4.57 -14.68
C LEU A 43 3.00 4.02 -14.02
N GLY A 44 4.15 4.22 -14.67
CA GLY A 44 5.43 4.08 -13.98
C GLY A 44 5.70 5.26 -13.04
N HIS A 45 6.73 5.13 -12.20
CA HIS A 45 7.31 6.30 -11.54
C HIS A 45 8.14 7.11 -12.54
N PHE A 46 7.69 8.33 -12.81
CA PHE A 46 8.36 9.28 -13.71
C PHE A 46 8.86 10.52 -12.97
N GLU A 47 8.58 10.62 -11.67
CA GLU A 47 8.87 11.77 -10.85
C GLU A 47 10.38 11.90 -10.62
N LYS A 48 10.92 13.08 -10.94
CA LYS A 48 12.32 13.42 -10.71
C LYS A 48 12.44 14.79 -10.05
N PRO A 49 13.37 14.97 -9.10
CA PRO A 49 13.69 16.29 -8.57
C PRO A 49 14.19 17.23 -9.67
N PRO A 50 13.90 18.54 -9.58
CA PRO A 50 13.04 19.17 -8.59
C PRO A 50 11.56 18.86 -8.83
N TYR A 51 10.81 18.57 -7.76
CA TYR A 51 9.39 18.27 -7.85
C TYR A 51 8.56 19.55 -8.01
N SER A 52 7.61 19.52 -8.94
CA SER A 52 6.42 20.38 -8.94
C SER A 52 5.42 19.94 -7.87
N GLU A 53 4.40 20.75 -7.59
CA GLU A 53 3.31 20.31 -6.70
C GLU A 53 2.62 19.03 -7.16
N SER A 54 2.41 18.88 -8.47
CA SER A 54 1.79 17.67 -9.03
C SER A 54 2.69 16.45 -8.86
N THR A 55 3.97 16.58 -9.18
CA THR A 55 4.94 15.47 -9.08
C THR A 55 5.30 15.13 -7.63
N SER A 56 5.19 16.09 -6.71
CA SER A 56 5.31 15.82 -5.28
C SER A 56 4.18 14.93 -4.76
N ARG A 57 2.95 15.10 -5.29
CA ARG A 57 1.80 14.25 -4.93
C ARG A 57 1.89 12.89 -5.61
N SER A 58 2.19 12.88 -6.90
CA SER A 58 2.26 11.64 -7.66
C SER A 58 3.38 10.72 -7.17
N ALA A 59 4.47 11.26 -6.59
CA ALA A 59 5.57 10.48 -6.03
C ALA A 59 5.14 9.49 -4.92
N TYR A 60 4.14 9.81 -4.10
CA TYR A 60 3.67 8.89 -3.04
C TYR A 60 2.43 8.09 -3.43
N HIS A 61 1.90 8.26 -4.63
CA HIS A 61 0.77 7.44 -5.08
C HIS A 61 1.26 6.02 -5.38
N VAL A 62 0.49 5.01 -4.95
CA VAL A 62 0.75 3.59 -5.24
C VAL A 62 0.71 3.37 -6.77
N ARG A 63 1.58 2.50 -7.32
CA ARG A 63 1.39 1.95 -8.67
C ARG A 63 1.02 0.47 -8.59
N GLU A 64 0.43 0.01 -9.67
CA GLU A 64 0.09 -1.39 -9.91
C GLU A 64 1.32 -2.31 -9.77
N PHE A 65 2.48 -1.85 -10.23
CA PHE A 65 3.72 -2.62 -10.15
C PHE A 65 4.12 -2.96 -8.71
N GLU A 66 3.89 -2.08 -7.74
CA GLU A 66 4.18 -2.32 -6.33
C GLU A 66 3.35 -3.47 -5.76
N LEU A 67 2.09 -3.58 -6.18
CA LEU A 67 1.17 -4.64 -5.77
C LEU A 67 1.47 -5.95 -6.48
N LEU A 68 1.76 -5.92 -7.78
CA LEU A 68 2.16 -7.12 -8.53
C LEU A 68 3.43 -7.77 -7.95
N LYS A 69 4.43 -6.96 -7.58
CA LYS A 69 5.62 -7.48 -6.87
C LYS A 69 5.27 -8.21 -5.58
N LEU A 70 4.30 -7.70 -4.82
CA LEU A 70 3.88 -8.32 -3.56
C LEU A 70 3.04 -9.58 -3.81
N HIS A 71 2.22 -9.58 -4.85
CA HIS A 71 1.42 -10.74 -5.25
C HIS A 71 2.30 -11.93 -5.64
N CYS A 72 3.45 -11.69 -6.28
CA CYS A 72 4.42 -12.74 -6.62
C CYS A 72 5.23 -13.27 -5.42
N ILE A 73 4.97 -12.82 -4.18
CA ILE A 73 5.70 -13.31 -3.01
C ILE A 73 5.23 -14.72 -2.67
N GLU A 74 6.17 -15.66 -2.64
CA GLU A 74 5.91 -17.02 -2.17
C GLU A 74 6.06 -17.14 -0.64
N GLY A 75 5.30 -18.06 -0.04
CA GLY A 75 5.35 -18.39 1.37
C GLY A 75 4.56 -17.44 2.28
N HIS A 76 4.43 -17.83 3.55
CA HIS A 76 3.63 -17.09 4.54
C HIS A 76 4.17 -15.68 4.82
N VAL A 77 3.26 -14.72 4.98
CA VAL A 77 3.54 -13.36 5.46
C VAL A 77 2.78 -13.18 6.77
N ASP A 78 3.47 -12.84 7.84
CA ASP A 78 2.87 -12.74 9.18
C ASP A 78 2.15 -11.40 9.39
N ILE A 79 2.70 -10.32 8.84
CA ILE A 79 2.18 -8.97 9.00
C ILE A 79 2.24 -8.25 7.65
N MET A 80 1.12 -7.62 7.25
CA MET A 80 1.05 -6.74 6.10
C MET A 80 0.77 -5.30 6.54
N LEU A 81 1.56 -4.36 6.03
CA LEU A 81 1.44 -2.94 6.32
C LEU A 81 1.00 -2.17 5.08
N SER A 82 -0.02 -1.32 5.21
CA SER A 82 -0.44 -0.36 4.18
C SER A 82 -0.64 1.01 4.80
N HIS A 83 -0.52 2.06 3.99
CA HIS A 83 -0.87 3.41 4.43
C HIS A 83 -2.40 3.61 4.44
N ASP A 84 -3.05 3.38 3.30
CA ASP A 84 -4.51 3.38 3.22
C ASP A 84 -5.09 2.07 3.72
N TRP A 85 -6.32 2.13 4.20
CA TRP A 85 -7.05 0.93 4.60
C TRP A 85 -7.41 0.09 3.37
N PRO A 86 -7.32 -1.24 3.44
CA PRO A 86 -7.85 -2.12 2.40
C PRO A 86 -9.31 -1.80 2.13
N GLU A 87 -9.72 -1.92 0.86
CA GLU A 87 -11.12 -1.65 0.53
C GLU A 87 -12.01 -2.67 1.25
N GLY A 88 -13.21 -2.25 1.64
CA GLY A 88 -14.16 -3.13 2.32
C GLY A 88 -13.78 -3.59 3.73
N ILE A 89 -12.58 -3.31 4.27
CA ILE A 89 -12.19 -3.77 5.62
C ILE A 89 -13.13 -3.25 6.72
N TYR A 90 -13.67 -2.05 6.51
CA TYR A 90 -14.68 -1.45 7.38
C TYR A 90 -15.97 -2.29 7.48
N ASN A 91 -16.20 -3.23 6.57
CA ASN A 91 -17.33 -4.16 6.65
C ASN A 91 -17.18 -5.22 7.73
N TYR A 92 -15.96 -5.45 8.21
CA TYR A 92 -15.61 -6.47 9.20
C TYR A 92 -15.40 -5.89 10.61
N GLY A 93 -15.57 -4.57 10.78
CA GLY A 93 -15.61 -3.93 12.08
C GLY A 93 -16.98 -3.96 12.73
N ASP A 94 -17.04 -3.59 14.01
CA ASP A 94 -18.30 -3.40 14.72
C ASP A 94 -19.09 -2.21 14.13
N LYS A 95 -20.26 -2.51 13.55
CA LYS A 95 -21.17 -1.51 12.96
C LYS A 95 -22.28 -1.08 13.92
N GLN A 96 -22.41 -1.71 15.09
CA GLN A 96 -23.53 -1.50 16.03
C GLN A 96 -23.32 -0.32 16.98
N THR A 97 -22.12 0.27 17.05
CA THR A 97 -21.92 1.50 17.80
C THR A 97 -22.59 2.68 17.11
N GLU A 98 -23.85 2.93 17.49
CA GLU A 98 -24.55 4.21 17.28
C GLU A 98 -23.84 5.31 18.06
N GLU A 99 -22.77 5.86 17.47
CA GLU A 99 -22.41 7.28 17.45
C GLU A 99 -21.13 7.38 16.59
N PRO A 100 -21.17 8.03 15.41
CA PRO A 100 -19.97 8.20 14.62
C PRO A 100 -19.05 9.17 15.36
N ARG A 101 -17.94 8.68 15.93
CA ARG A 101 -16.77 9.52 16.20
C ARG A 101 -16.27 9.99 14.84
N ILE A 102 -16.74 11.17 14.41
CA ILE A 102 -16.46 11.73 13.09
C ILE A 102 -14.95 11.97 12.96
N LEU A 103 -14.24 11.05 12.35
CA LEU A 103 -13.03 11.39 11.61
C LEU A 103 -13.50 11.92 10.24
N PRO A 104 -13.03 13.09 9.79
CA PRO A 104 -13.49 13.71 8.55
C PRO A 104 -13.26 12.76 7.36
N LYS A 105 -14.32 12.49 6.60
CA LYS A 105 -14.30 11.56 5.46
C LYS A 105 -13.43 12.10 4.31
N GLY A 106 -12.38 11.36 3.95
CA GLY A 106 -11.73 11.48 2.65
C GLY A 106 -12.57 10.83 1.54
N PRO A 107 -12.36 11.19 0.26
CA PRO A 107 -13.18 10.72 -0.86
C PRO A 107 -12.99 9.22 -1.15
N PRO A 108 -14.05 8.49 -1.54
CA PRO A 108 -14.00 7.06 -1.80
C PRO A 108 -13.50 6.76 -3.21
N LEU A 109 -12.30 6.21 -3.36
CA LEU A 109 -11.79 5.72 -4.65
C LEU A 109 -10.85 4.54 -4.43
N VAL A 110 -11.31 3.28 -4.36
CA VAL A 110 -10.42 2.12 -4.64
C VAL A 110 -11.18 0.91 -5.22
N ARG A 111 -12.29 1.08 -5.94
CA ARG A 111 -12.86 -0.06 -6.70
C ARG A 111 -11.90 -0.42 -7.83
N ARG A 112 -11.22 -1.58 -7.76
CA ARG A 112 -10.86 -2.48 -8.89
C ARG A 112 -9.64 -3.40 -8.64
N VAL A 113 -8.93 -3.33 -7.53
CA VAL A 113 -7.74 -4.21 -7.33
C VAL A 113 -8.09 -5.58 -6.71
N GLU A 114 -9.21 -5.69 -5.98
CA GLU A 114 -9.54 -6.92 -5.24
C GLU A 114 -10.16 -8.03 -6.12
N GLU A 115 -10.77 -7.69 -7.27
CA GLU A 115 -11.37 -8.68 -8.17
C GLU A 115 -10.32 -9.57 -8.86
N GLU A 116 -9.07 -9.12 -9.02
CA GLU A 116 -8.00 -9.98 -9.55
C GLU A 116 -7.36 -10.87 -8.47
N ILE A 117 -7.46 -10.51 -7.18
CA ILE A 117 -6.88 -11.31 -6.09
C ILE A 117 -7.85 -12.39 -5.59
N SER A 118 -9.16 -12.14 -5.66
CA SER A 118 -10.17 -13.09 -5.19
C SER A 118 -10.48 -14.22 -6.18
N LEU A 119 -10.26 -14.01 -7.49
CA LEU A 119 -10.57 -15.02 -8.51
C LEU A 119 -9.60 -16.21 -8.50
N ASP A 120 -8.39 -16.05 -7.96
CA ASP A 120 -7.39 -17.12 -7.88
C ASP A 120 -7.49 -17.98 -6.61
N LEU A 121 -8.29 -17.56 -5.61
CA LEU A 121 -8.47 -18.29 -4.35
C LEU A 121 -9.56 -19.38 -4.43
N ASP A 122 -10.41 -19.35 -5.45
CA ASP A 122 -11.48 -20.35 -5.67
C ASP A 122 -11.01 -21.54 -6.54
N GLU A 123 -9.77 -21.53 -7.05
CA GLU A 123 -9.17 -22.65 -7.82
C GLU A 123 -8.07 -23.45 -7.08
N LEU A 124 -7.99 -23.36 -5.74
CA LEU A 124 -7.12 -24.20 -4.90
C LEU A 124 -7.87 -24.98 -3.81
#